data_AF-A0A1E9GCI0-F1
#
_entry.id   AF-A0A1E9GCI0-F1
#
_cell.length_a   1.000
_cell.length_b   1.000
_cell.length_c   1.000
_cell.angle_alpha   90.00
_cell.angle_beta   90.00
_cell.angle_gamma   90.00
#
_symmetry.space_group_name_H-M   'P 1'
#
loop_
_entity.id
_entity.type
_entity.pdbx_description
1 polymer ?
#
loop_
_entity_poly.entity_id
_entity_poly.type
_entity_poly.pdbx_seq_one_letter_code
_entity_poly.pdbx_strand_id
1 'polypeptide(L)'
;MSPRQRKAFPLRFLAGVLAHWQIIASAVLLGGGVAGLAATYDDYCGMTELSYAPAALRSDFEEGSKVSGFRPGVLAAQIETESHWRVGVESHQGAKGIAQFTDDAWSGGHYSFGNGGNVLNPHDAIAAQARYLSELRTRLAKYASNEDQLQDVVLAGYNAGPGSVEKYGGVPPFPETQNYVKTIRELADTKYKLTCSPDYHFKQAKLSFVNGVTPAMAGVHADGTPLSAEESASAAAEASASASASARASGSASASGSAESSAKPSATSSGR
;
A
#
# COMPACT_ATOMS: atom_id res chain seq x y z
N MET A 1 32.53 -52.31 80.77
CA MET A 1 31.28 -51.52 80.76
C MET A 1 31.59 -50.12 80.25
N SER A 2 31.07 -49.75 79.08
CA SER A 2 31.06 -48.38 78.56
C SER A 2 29.74 -48.19 77.81
N PRO A 3 28.89 -47.21 78.19
CA PRO A 3 27.56 -47.08 77.62
C PRO A 3 27.58 -46.36 76.26
N ARG A 4 26.85 -46.94 75.29
CA ARG A 4 26.58 -46.37 73.96
C ARG A 4 25.75 -45.09 74.08
N GLN A 5 26.27 -43.99 73.54
CA GLN A 5 25.54 -42.75 73.28
C GLN A 5 24.46 -42.98 72.19
N ARG A 6 23.18 -42.77 72.53
CA ARG A 6 22.09 -42.67 71.55
C ARG A 6 21.94 -41.20 71.14
N LYS A 7 22.20 -40.90 69.87
CA LYS A 7 21.95 -39.59 69.27
C LYS A 7 20.44 -39.38 69.11
N ALA A 8 19.91 -38.28 69.66
CA ALA A 8 18.56 -37.81 69.39
C ALA A 8 18.53 -37.17 67.99
N PHE A 9 17.54 -37.55 67.18
CA PHE A 9 17.24 -36.93 65.89
C PHE A 9 16.15 -35.87 66.11
N PRO A 10 16.38 -34.57 65.86
CA PRO A 10 15.30 -33.61 65.90
C PRO A 10 14.54 -33.65 64.56
N LEU A 11 13.26 -34.02 64.63
CA LEU A 11 12.24 -33.75 63.62
C LEU A 11 12.15 -32.23 63.41
N ARG A 12 12.84 -31.70 62.41
CA ARG A 12 12.65 -30.31 61.93
C ARG A 12 12.84 -30.22 60.43
N PHE A 13 11.90 -30.77 59.68
CA PHE A 13 11.74 -30.45 58.26
C PHE A 13 10.27 -30.59 57.91
N LEU A 14 9.46 -29.57 58.19
CA LEU A 14 8.13 -29.35 57.56
C LEU A 14 7.51 -27.99 57.91
N ALA A 15 8.31 -26.92 58.02
CA ALA A 15 7.77 -25.58 58.29
C ALA A 15 8.47 -24.47 57.46
N GLY A 16 8.92 -24.78 56.24
CA GLY A 16 9.63 -23.81 55.38
C GLY A 16 8.77 -23.19 54.27
N VAL A 17 7.70 -23.85 53.83
CA VAL A 17 7.02 -23.48 52.56
C VAL A 17 5.81 -22.56 52.77
N LEU A 18 5.22 -22.52 53.97
CA LEU A 18 4.05 -21.67 54.25
C LEU A 18 4.40 -20.26 54.76
N ALA A 19 5.64 -20.00 55.18
CA ALA A 19 5.99 -18.73 55.83
C ALA A 19 6.24 -17.55 54.87
N HIS A 20 6.34 -17.80 53.56
CA HIS A 20 6.72 -16.77 52.58
C HIS A 20 5.80 -16.72 51.35
N TRP A 21 4.59 -17.29 51.44
CA TRP A 21 3.63 -17.25 50.32
C TRP A 21 3.30 -15.82 49.90
N GLN A 22 3.29 -14.87 50.83
CA GLN A 22 3.11 -13.45 50.53
C GLN A 22 4.26 -12.87 49.69
N ILE A 23 5.50 -13.32 49.90
CA ILE A 23 6.67 -12.86 49.13
C ILE A 23 6.65 -13.47 47.73
N ILE A 24 6.31 -14.75 47.60
CA ILE A 24 6.15 -15.41 46.29
C ILE A 24 4.99 -14.78 45.52
N ALA A 25 3.84 -14.54 46.17
CA ALA A 25 2.69 -13.88 45.55
C ALA A 25 3.03 -12.44 45.12
N SER A 26 3.78 -11.69 45.93
CA SER A 26 4.21 -10.33 45.59
C SER A 26 5.21 -10.33 44.44
N ALA A 27 6.15 -11.27 44.39
CA ALA A 27 7.11 -11.41 43.30
C ALA A 27 6.43 -11.82 41.98
N VAL A 28 5.39 -12.66 42.03
CA VAL A 28 4.60 -13.03 40.85
C VAL A 28 3.71 -11.88 40.38
N LEU A 29 3.09 -11.12 41.30
CA LEU A 29 2.30 -9.93 40.95
C LEU A 29 3.18 -8.80 40.38
N LEU A 30 4.36 -8.56 40.95
CA LEU A 30 5.31 -7.57 40.44
C LEU A 30 5.93 -8.03 39.11
N GLY A 31 6.34 -9.30 38.99
CA GLY A 31 6.91 -9.84 37.74
C GLY A 31 5.90 -9.92 36.61
N GLY A 32 4.68 -10.38 36.89
CA GLY A 32 3.57 -10.42 35.93
C GLY A 32 3.06 -9.02 35.56
N GLY A 33 3.04 -8.09 36.52
CA GLY A 33 2.69 -6.69 36.28
C GLY A 33 3.69 -5.96 35.39
N VAL A 34 5.00 -6.17 35.58
CA VAL A 34 6.06 -5.57 34.75
C VAL A 34 6.07 -6.15 33.34
N ALA A 35 5.92 -7.47 33.18
CA ALA A 35 5.83 -8.09 31.85
C ALA A 35 4.53 -7.70 31.11
N GLY A 36 3.41 -7.64 31.82
CA GLY A 36 2.14 -7.16 31.27
C GLY A 36 2.21 -5.69 30.85
N LEU A 37 2.86 -4.83 31.65
CA LEU A 37 3.04 -3.40 31.33
C LEU A 37 3.96 -3.19 30.11
N ALA A 38 5.06 -3.94 30.02
CA ALA A 38 5.97 -3.88 28.86
C ALA A 38 5.28 -4.35 27.58
N ALA A 39 4.50 -5.44 27.64
CA ALA A 39 3.69 -5.91 26.51
C ALA A 39 2.64 -4.88 26.07
N THR A 40 2.03 -4.14 27.01
CA THR A 40 1.11 -3.03 26.67
C THR A 40 1.82 -1.77 26.19
N TYR A 41 3.10 -1.59 26.49
CA TYR A 41 3.87 -0.40 26.11
C TYR A 41 4.38 -0.48 24.67
N ASP A 42 4.89 -1.63 24.24
CA ASP A 42 5.25 -1.87 22.83
C ASP A 42 4.03 -1.79 21.90
N ASP A 43 2.84 -2.17 22.37
CA ASP A 43 1.58 -2.07 21.62
C ASP A 43 1.06 -0.61 21.52
N TYR A 44 1.39 0.24 22.50
CA TYR A 44 1.06 1.67 22.48
C TYR A 44 2.10 2.51 21.71
N CYS A 45 3.37 2.12 21.73
CA CYS A 45 4.49 2.80 21.08
C CYS A 45 4.92 2.08 19.79
N GLY A 46 3.98 1.92 18.86
CA GLY A 46 4.23 1.30 17.55
C GLY A 46 3.28 1.76 16.45
N MET A 47 2.44 2.77 16.72
CA MET A 47 1.47 3.27 15.74
C MET A 47 2.18 4.09 14.67
N THR A 48 1.73 3.96 13.42
CA THR A 48 2.18 4.84 12.33
C THR A 48 1.40 6.16 12.38
N GLU A 49 2.11 7.28 12.25
CA GLU A 49 1.51 8.60 12.01
C GLU A 49 0.87 8.67 10.61
N LEU A 50 -0.39 8.25 10.50
CA LEU A 50 -1.15 8.28 9.24
C LEU A 50 -2.03 9.53 9.07
N SER A 51 -1.92 10.55 9.93
CA SER A 51 -2.74 11.78 9.80
C SER A 51 -2.58 12.45 8.45
N TYR A 52 -1.41 12.33 7.83
CA TYR A 52 -1.13 12.88 6.50
C TYR A 52 -1.70 12.07 5.34
N ALA A 53 -2.10 10.81 5.54
CA ALA A 53 -2.78 10.02 4.53
C ALA A 53 -4.29 10.36 4.52
N PRO A 54 -4.98 10.22 3.36
CA PRO A 54 -6.43 10.36 3.30
C PRO A 54 -7.12 9.45 4.31
N ALA A 55 -8.01 10.02 5.13
CA ALA A 55 -8.63 9.31 6.24
C ALA A 55 -9.35 8.02 5.79
N ALA A 56 -10.00 8.04 4.62
CA ALA A 56 -10.70 6.90 4.05
C ALA A 56 -9.81 5.68 3.73
N LEU A 57 -8.49 5.87 3.59
CA LEU A 57 -7.54 4.81 3.19
C LEU A 57 -6.68 4.29 4.34
N ARG A 58 -6.80 4.87 5.55
CA ARG A 58 -5.90 4.51 6.66
C ARG A 58 -6.02 3.05 7.07
N SER A 59 -7.24 2.50 7.07
CA SER A 59 -7.47 1.09 7.35
C SER A 59 -6.79 0.17 6.33
N ASP A 60 -6.73 0.59 5.07
CA ASP A 60 -6.11 -0.21 4.00
C ASP A 60 -4.60 -0.31 4.19
N PHE A 61 -3.95 0.74 4.72
CA PHE A 61 -2.53 0.68 5.07
C PHE A 61 -2.27 -0.23 6.27
N GLU A 62 -3.17 -0.24 7.25
CA GLU A 62 -3.09 -1.18 8.38
C GLU A 62 -3.27 -2.62 7.92
N GLU A 63 -4.23 -2.90 7.03
CA GLU A 63 -4.40 -4.24 6.45
C GLU A 63 -3.23 -4.63 5.55
N GLY A 64 -2.81 -3.72 4.66
CA GLY A 64 -1.69 -3.91 3.76
C GLY A 64 -0.37 -4.16 4.50
N SER A 65 -0.19 -3.58 5.69
CA SER A 65 0.99 -3.85 6.52
C SER A 65 1.08 -5.33 6.95
N LYS A 66 -0.05 -5.95 7.28
CA LYS A 66 -0.12 -7.37 7.68
C LYS A 66 0.20 -8.29 6.51
N VAL A 67 -0.11 -7.87 5.29
CA VAL A 67 0.13 -8.64 4.06
C VAL A 67 1.57 -8.49 3.57
N SER A 68 2.07 -7.25 3.55
CA SER A 68 3.40 -6.92 3.00
C SER A 68 4.54 -7.20 3.98
N GLY A 69 4.26 -7.15 5.29
CA GLY A 69 5.27 -7.17 6.33
C GLY A 69 6.01 -5.84 6.52
N PHE A 70 5.59 -4.76 5.84
CA PHE A 70 6.11 -3.41 6.04
C PHE A 70 5.13 -2.55 6.83
N ARG A 71 5.65 -1.60 7.61
CA ARG A 71 4.80 -0.70 8.42
C ARG A 71 3.85 0.10 7.52
N PRO A 72 2.63 0.45 7.99
CA PRO A 72 1.68 1.27 7.24
C PRO A 72 2.32 2.54 6.64
N GLY A 73 3.25 3.15 7.37
CA GLY A 73 3.92 4.38 6.94
C GLY A 73 4.83 4.22 5.73
N VAL A 74 5.39 3.03 5.50
CA VAL A 74 6.18 2.72 4.30
C VAL A 74 5.27 2.65 3.08
N LEU A 75 4.11 1.99 3.21
CA LEU A 75 3.12 1.90 2.13
C LEU A 75 2.58 3.29 1.78
N ALA A 76 2.23 4.10 2.79
CA ALA A 76 1.75 5.46 2.58
C ALA A 76 2.82 6.38 1.96
N ALA A 77 4.07 6.31 2.44
CA ALA A 77 5.19 7.02 1.85
C ALA A 77 5.44 6.64 0.38
N GLN A 78 5.28 5.36 0.07
CA GLN A 78 5.38 4.87 -1.30
C GLN A 78 4.27 5.43 -2.19
N ILE A 79 2.99 5.35 -1.77
CA ILE A 79 1.88 5.94 -2.53
C ILE A 79 2.07 7.46 -2.75
N GLU A 80 2.55 8.18 -1.74
CA GLU A 80 2.86 9.60 -1.90
C GLU A 80 3.98 9.83 -2.91
N THR A 81 5.02 8.99 -2.93
CA THR A 81 6.13 9.08 -3.88
C THR A 81 5.68 8.76 -5.30
N GLU A 82 4.80 7.77 -5.47
CA GLU A 82 4.30 7.33 -6.78
C GLU A 82 3.38 8.35 -7.44
N SER A 83 2.44 8.93 -6.69
CA SER A 83 1.36 9.72 -7.30
C SER A 83 1.06 11.04 -6.60
N HIS A 84 1.60 11.29 -5.41
CA HIS A 84 1.13 12.35 -4.51
C HIS A 84 -0.39 12.30 -4.28
N TRP A 85 -0.94 11.10 -4.06
CA TRP A 85 -2.37 10.86 -3.82
C TRP A 85 -3.28 11.22 -5.01
N ARG A 86 -2.72 11.23 -6.22
CA ARG A 86 -3.47 11.48 -7.47
C ARG A 86 -3.99 10.17 -8.05
N VAL A 87 -5.29 10.12 -8.33
CA VAL A 87 -5.96 8.88 -8.76
C VAL A 87 -5.88 8.64 -10.27
N GLY A 88 -6.01 9.69 -11.07
CA GLY A 88 -6.07 9.57 -12.53
C GLY A 88 -4.73 9.67 -13.25
N VAL A 89 -3.60 9.57 -12.54
CA VAL A 89 -2.27 9.71 -13.17
C VAL A 89 -1.87 8.46 -13.95
N GLU A 90 -1.21 8.69 -15.07
CA GLU A 90 -0.57 7.66 -15.88
C GLU A 90 0.87 8.09 -16.19
N SER A 91 1.84 7.21 -15.95
CA SER A 91 3.24 7.47 -16.28
C SER A 91 3.49 7.34 -17.77
N HIS A 92 4.67 7.75 -18.23
CA HIS A 92 5.10 7.53 -19.61
C HIS A 92 5.17 6.05 -19.98
N GLN A 93 5.40 5.18 -18.99
CA GLN A 93 5.50 3.73 -19.12
C GLN A 93 4.13 3.03 -18.96
N GLY A 94 3.03 3.79 -18.86
CA GLY A 94 1.67 3.26 -18.74
C GLY A 94 1.31 2.77 -17.34
N ALA A 95 2.03 3.22 -16.30
CA ALA A 95 1.73 2.91 -14.92
C ALA A 95 0.58 3.79 -14.42
N LYS A 96 -0.47 3.20 -13.81
CA LYS A 96 -1.75 3.87 -13.54
C LYS A 96 -2.09 3.91 -12.06
N GLY A 97 -2.91 4.89 -11.69
CA GLY A 97 -3.50 4.97 -10.36
C GLY A 97 -2.54 5.46 -9.28
N ILE A 98 -3.01 5.47 -8.04
CA ILE A 98 -2.25 6.01 -6.89
C ILE A 98 -0.97 5.22 -6.59
N ALA A 99 -0.94 3.95 -6.99
CA ALA A 99 0.17 3.02 -6.77
C ALA A 99 1.00 2.79 -8.04
N GLN A 100 0.67 3.44 -9.16
CA GLN A 100 1.42 3.34 -10.42
C GLN A 100 1.68 1.88 -10.86
N PHE A 101 0.62 1.08 -10.94
CA PHE A 101 0.72 -0.27 -11.50
C PHE A 101 0.69 -0.23 -13.03
N THR A 102 1.60 -0.96 -13.67
CA THR A 102 1.50 -1.27 -15.11
C THR A 102 0.45 -2.36 -15.35
N ASP A 103 -0.05 -2.48 -16.59
CA ASP A 103 -1.06 -3.49 -16.93
C ASP A 103 -0.56 -4.93 -16.69
N ASP A 104 0.75 -5.18 -16.91
CA ASP A 104 1.38 -6.49 -16.67
C ASP A 104 1.45 -6.83 -15.17
N ALA A 105 1.78 -5.87 -14.30
CA ALA A 105 1.76 -6.10 -12.85
C ALA A 105 0.34 -6.13 -12.28
N TRP A 106 -0.63 -5.44 -12.91
CA TRP A 106 -2.01 -5.45 -12.44
C TRP A 106 -2.74 -6.75 -12.80
N SER A 107 -2.60 -7.18 -14.05
CA SER A 107 -3.44 -8.22 -14.67
C SER A 107 -2.67 -9.29 -15.42
N GLY A 108 -1.33 -9.19 -15.49
CA GLY A 108 -0.48 -10.13 -16.21
C GLY A 108 -0.55 -11.54 -15.60
N GLY A 109 -0.41 -12.54 -16.47
CA GLY A 109 -0.65 -13.94 -16.10
C GLY A 109 0.26 -14.46 -14.99
N HIS A 110 1.52 -14.02 -14.93
CA HIS A 110 2.46 -14.45 -13.88
C HIS A 110 2.27 -13.73 -12.55
N TYR A 111 1.69 -12.52 -12.56
CA TYR A 111 1.65 -11.61 -11.41
C TYR A 111 0.36 -10.78 -11.45
N SER A 112 -0.80 -11.41 -11.24
CA SER A 112 -2.09 -10.71 -11.18
C SER A 112 -2.30 -10.13 -9.78
N PHE A 113 -1.64 -9.00 -9.46
CA PHE A 113 -1.79 -8.38 -8.15
C PHE A 113 -3.11 -7.64 -8.00
N GLY A 114 -3.73 -7.19 -9.08
CA GLY A 114 -5.01 -6.48 -9.07
C GLY A 114 -6.19 -7.36 -8.63
N ASN A 115 -6.07 -8.69 -8.75
CA ASN A 115 -7.11 -9.67 -8.35
C ASN A 115 -8.52 -9.33 -8.88
N GLY A 116 -8.59 -8.85 -10.13
CA GLY A 116 -9.85 -8.46 -10.78
C GLY A 116 -10.44 -7.12 -10.33
N GLY A 117 -9.74 -6.38 -9.46
CA GLY A 117 -10.13 -5.03 -9.05
C GLY A 117 -9.85 -3.96 -10.11
N ASN A 118 -10.08 -2.71 -9.72
CA ASN A 118 -9.85 -1.52 -10.55
C ASN A 118 -8.55 -0.80 -10.16
N VAL A 119 -7.61 -0.65 -11.10
CA VAL A 119 -6.32 0.04 -10.88
C VAL A 119 -6.47 1.51 -10.46
N LEU A 120 -7.59 2.13 -10.81
CA LEU A 120 -7.93 3.50 -10.41
C LEU A 120 -8.65 3.56 -9.07
N ASN A 121 -9.11 2.44 -8.50
CA ASN A 121 -9.68 2.42 -7.16
C ASN A 121 -8.54 2.41 -6.12
N PRO A 122 -8.44 3.43 -5.26
CA PRO A 122 -7.39 3.50 -4.25
C PRO A 122 -7.33 2.31 -3.29
N HIS A 123 -8.48 1.74 -2.90
CA HIS A 123 -8.53 0.59 -2.01
C HIS A 123 -7.95 -0.67 -2.67
N ASP A 124 -8.38 -0.94 -3.91
CA ASP A 124 -7.86 -2.06 -4.71
C ASP A 124 -6.36 -1.90 -4.97
N ALA A 125 -5.92 -0.67 -5.27
CA ALA A 125 -4.53 -0.35 -5.54
C ALA A 125 -3.62 -0.56 -4.31
N ILE A 126 -4.05 -0.15 -3.11
CA ILE A 126 -3.29 -0.38 -1.87
C ILE A 126 -3.23 -1.87 -1.55
N ALA A 127 -4.34 -2.60 -1.71
CA ALA A 127 -4.35 -4.04 -1.50
C ALA A 127 -3.41 -4.77 -2.49
N ALA A 128 -3.38 -4.33 -3.76
CA ALA A 128 -2.47 -4.85 -4.78
C ALA A 128 -1.00 -4.51 -4.47
N GLN A 129 -0.72 -3.28 -4.03
CA GLN A 129 0.60 -2.84 -3.57
C GLN A 129 1.11 -3.77 -2.47
N ALA A 130 0.30 -4.03 -1.45
CA ALA A 130 0.69 -4.89 -0.34
C ALA A 130 1.04 -6.32 -0.79
N ARG A 131 0.22 -6.91 -1.68
CA ARG A 131 0.50 -8.23 -2.28
C ARG A 131 1.80 -8.22 -3.07
N TYR A 132 2.03 -7.19 -3.88
CA TYR A 132 3.25 -7.12 -4.69
C TYR A 132 4.50 -6.96 -3.82
N LEU A 133 4.45 -6.10 -2.80
CA LEU A 133 5.54 -5.97 -1.83
C LEU A 133 5.84 -7.29 -1.11
N SER A 134 4.81 -8.07 -0.75
CA SER A 134 4.96 -9.39 -0.14
C SER A 134 5.68 -10.39 -1.07
N GLU A 135 5.32 -10.41 -2.36
CA GLU A 135 5.97 -11.23 -3.38
C GLU A 135 7.44 -10.81 -3.58
N LEU A 136 7.70 -9.51 -3.71
CA LEU A 136 9.05 -8.97 -3.84
C LEU A 136 9.91 -9.29 -2.62
N ARG A 137 9.33 -9.19 -1.42
CA ARG A 137 10.01 -9.55 -0.17
C ARG A 137 10.47 -11.00 -0.19
N THR A 138 9.60 -11.92 -0.59
CA THR A 138 9.94 -13.35 -0.74
C THR A 138 11.03 -13.54 -1.81
N ARG A 139 10.86 -12.95 -2.99
CA ARG A 139 11.76 -13.14 -4.14
C ARG A 139 13.15 -12.57 -3.90
N LEU A 140 13.24 -11.43 -3.23
CA LEU A 140 14.46 -10.63 -3.09
C LEU A 140 15.15 -10.81 -1.73
N ALA A 141 14.59 -11.59 -0.80
CA ALA A 141 15.15 -11.83 0.53
C ALA A 141 16.64 -12.19 0.54
N LYS A 142 17.09 -13.00 -0.43
CA LYS A 142 18.49 -13.44 -0.57
C LYS A 142 19.49 -12.30 -0.87
N TYR A 143 19.02 -11.11 -1.24
CA TYR A 143 19.84 -9.94 -1.53
C TYR A 143 19.93 -8.95 -0.34
N ALA A 144 19.38 -9.32 0.82
CA ALA A 144 19.39 -8.50 2.01
C ALA A 144 19.98 -9.28 3.20
N SER A 145 20.74 -8.59 4.05
CA SER A 145 21.31 -9.18 5.28
C SER A 145 20.49 -8.86 6.52
N ASN A 146 19.52 -7.95 6.43
CA ASN A 146 18.63 -7.52 7.52
C ASN A 146 17.36 -6.88 6.95
N GLU A 147 16.42 -6.55 7.83
CA GLU A 147 15.11 -5.96 7.46
C GLU A 147 15.22 -4.59 6.78
N ASP A 148 16.18 -3.75 7.17
CA ASP A 148 16.38 -2.45 6.53
C ASP A 148 16.82 -2.59 5.07
N GLN A 149 17.79 -3.47 4.82
CA GLN A 149 18.23 -3.78 3.45
C GLN A 149 17.14 -4.49 2.67
N LEU A 150 16.32 -5.33 3.32
CA LEU A 150 15.21 -6.01 2.69
C LEU A 150 14.17 -5.01 2.19
N GLN A 151 13.85 -4.00 3.00
CA GLN A 151 12.99 -2.90 2.58
C GLN A 151 13.57 -2.17 1.36
N ASP A 152 14.87 -1.84 1.38
CA ASP A 152 15.51 -1.13 0.27
C ASP A 152 15.47 -1.92 -1.04
N VAL A 153 15.79 -3.22 -1.01
CA VAL A 153 15.76 -4.06 -2.22
C VAL A 153 14.34 -4.31 -2.72
N VAL A 154 13.35 -4.39 -1.82
CA VAL A 154 11.94 -4.54 -2.22
C VAL A 154 11.41 -3.27 -2.87
N LEU A 155 11.66 -2.09 -2.28
CA LEU A 155 11.28 -0.81 -2.87
C LEU A 155 11.97 -0.62 -4.24
N ALA A 156 13.26 -0.98 -4.34
CA ALA A 156 13.97 -0.97 -5.61
C ALA A 156 13.35 -1.93 -6.63
N GLY A 157 12.93 -3.12 -6.20
CA GLY A 157 12.26 -4.11 -7.04
C GLY A 157 10.91 -3.65 -7.55
N TYR A 158 10.18 -2.85 -6.78
CA TYR A 158 8.92 -2.25 -7.20
C TYR A 158 9.14 -1.23 -8.33
N ASN A 159 10.11 -0.32 -8.17
CA ASN A 159 10.39 0.74 -9.13
C ASN A 159 11.14 0.27 -10.38
N ALA A 160 12.22 -0.51 -10.22
CA ALA A 160 13.11 -0.92 -11.31
C ALA A 160 12.82 -2.34 -11.85
N GLY A 161 11.84 -3.03 -11.26
CA GLY A 161 11.57 -4.44 -11.49
C GLY A 161 12.54 -5.37 -10.72
N PRO A 162 12.07 -6.54 -10.26
CA PRO A 162 12.89 -7.47 -9.46
C PRO A 162 14.08 -8.05 -10.23
N GLY A 163 14.00 -8.18 -11.56
CA GLY A 163 15.12 -8.63 -12.40
C GLY A 163 16.33 -7.69 -12.35
N SER A 164 16.10 -6.39 -12.17
CA SER A 164 17.18 -5.41 -12.00
C SER A 164 17.90 -5.64 -10.67
N VAL A 165 17.15 -5.83 -9.58
CA VAL A 165 17.72 -6.14 -8.27
C VAL A 165 18.53 -7.45 -8.32
N GLU A 166 17.99 -8.47 -8.98
CA GLU A 166 18.66 -9.76 -9.15
C GLU A 166 19.97 -9.65 -9.93
N LYS A 167 19.99 -8.83 -10.99
CA LYS A 167 21.16 -8.58 -11.83
C LYS A 167 22.28 -7.88 -11.07
N TYR A 168 21.94 -6.90 -10.23
CA TYR A 168 22.93 -6.10 -9.50
C TYR A 168 23.24 -6.63 -8.10
N GLY A 169 22.49 -7.62 -7.60
CA GLY A 169 22.69 -8.21 -6.28
C GLY A 169 22.28 -7.29 -5.13
N GLY A 170 21.33 -6.38 -5.36
CA GLY A 170 20.93 -5.33 -4.42
C GLY A 170 20.25 -4.16 -5.14
N VAL A 171 20.18 -2.99 -4.50
CA VAL A 171 19.63 -1.78 -5.13
C VAL A 171 20.45 -1.44 -6.39
N PRO A 172 19.85 -1.38 -7.59
CA PRO A 172 20.57 -1.12 -8.83
C PRO A 172 21.13 0.32 -8.86
N PRO A 173 22.23 0.59 -9.60
CA PRO A 173 22.85 1.91 -9.71
C PRO A 173 22.07 2.83 -10.67
N PHE A 174 20.75 2.85 -10.57
CA PHE A 174 19.87 3.74 -11.31
C PHE A 174 19.54 4.96 -10.43
N PRO A 175 19.91 6.19 -10.84
CA PRO A 175 19.69 7.37 -10.00
C PRO A 175 18.23 7.55 -9.58
N GLU A 176 17.29 7.24 -10.48
CA GLU A 176 15.85 7.27 -10.20
C GLU A 176 15.48 6.32 -9.06
N THR A 177 15.88 5.04 -9.16
CA THR A 177 15.58 4.02 -8.15
C THR A 177 16.25 4.29 -6.80
N GLN A 178 17.49 4.76 -6.81
CA GLN A 178 18.19 5.13 -5.57
C GLN A 178 17.47 6.32 -4.88
N ASN A 179 17.05 7.32 -5.65
CA ASN A 179 16.29 8.44 -5.13
C ASN A 179 14.91 8.00 -4.61
N TYR A 180 14.23 7.12 -5.35
CA TYR A 180 12.94 6.55 -4.96
C TYR A 180 13.00 5.86 -3.58
N VAL A 181 13.96 4.95 -3.39
CA VAL A 181 14.18 4.27 -2.09
C VAL A 181 14.45 5.29 -0.99
N LYS A 182 15.36 6.25 -1.23
CA LYS A 182 15.72 7.29 -0.28
C LYS A 182 14.52 8.13 0.14
N THR A 183 13.74 8.62 -0.82
CA THR A 183 12.56 9.47 -0.55
C THR A 183 11.52 8.74 0.29
N ILE A 184 11.27 7.46 0.00
CA ILE A 184 10.30 6.67 0.77
C ILE A 184 10.79 6.47 2.20
N ARG A 185 12.08 6.18 2.42
CA ARG A 185 12.64 6.09 3.77
C ARG A 185 12.49 7.40 4.53
N GLU A 186 12.88 8.52 3.91
CA GLU A 186 12.77 9.84 4.54
C GLU A 186 11.33 10.16 4.92
N LEU A 187 10.35 9.92 4.03
CA LEU A 187 8.94 10.11 4.32
C LEU A 187 8.44 9.17 5.43
N ALA A 188 8.83 7.90 5.40
CA ALA A 188 8.44 6.90 6.39
C ALA A 188 9.00 7.21 7.79
N ASP A 189 10.17 7.83 7.88
CA ASP A 189 10.81 8.14 9.17
C ASP A 189 10.48 9.56 9.69
N THR A 190 9.94 10.44 8.85
CA THR A 190 9.59 11.82 9.22
C THR A 190 8.08 12.06 9.25
N LYS A 191 7.43 11.96 8.09
CA LYS A 191 6.02 12.29 7.90
C LYS A 191 5.10 11.16 8.38
N TYR A 192 5.47 9.92 8.08
CA TYR A 192 4.74 8.70 8.44
C TYR A 192 5.45 7.90 9.54
N LYS A 193 6.11 8.62 10.45
CA LYS A 193 6.94 8.03 11.51
C LYS A 193 6.14 7.17 12.49
N LEU A 194 6.85 6.31 13.20
CA LEU A 194 6.31 5.66 14.39
C LEU A 194 6.08 6.69 15.50
N THR A 195 4.95 6.57 16.19
CA THR A 195 4.56 7.44 17.30
C THR A 195 3.78 6.68 18.36
N CYS A 196 3.89 7.14 19.61
CA CYS A 196 3.04 6.68 20.71
C CYS A 196 1.75 7.52 20.85
N SER A 197 1.68 8.65 20.15
CA SER A 197 0.54 9.57 20.15
C SER A 197 0.46 10.23 18.78
N PRO A 198 -0.51 9.87 17.93
CA PRO A 198 -0.65 10.52 16.63
C PRO A 198 -1.06 11.98 16.82
N ASP A 199 -0.33 12.88 16.15
CA ASP A 199 -0.59 14.32 16.16
C ASP A 199 -1.66 14.65 15.11
N TYR A 200 -2.87 14.97 15.57
CA TYR A 200 -4.00 15.29 14.69
C TYR A 200 -4.01 16.75 14.19
N HIS A 201 -2.98 17.55 14.47
CA HIS A 201 -2.99 18.98 14.14
C HIS A 201 -2.62 19.31 12.68
N PHE A 202 -2.31 18.31 11.85
CA PHE A 202 -1.88 18.52 10.47
C PHE A 202 -3.02 18.45 9.44
N LYS A 203 -2.85 19.19 8.34
CA LYS A 203 -3.77 19.12 7.19
C LYS A 203 -3.57 17.77 6.49
N GLN A 204 -4.63 16.96 6.50
CA GLN A 204 -4.67 15.64 5.87
C GLN A 204 -4.60 15.75 4.35
N ALA A 205 -3.92 14.82 3.69
CA ALA A 205 -4.03 14.69 2.23
C ALA A 205 -5.46 14.29 1.85
N LYS A 206 -5.85 14.68 0.64
CA LYS A 206 -7.10 14.25 0.01
C LYS A 206 -6.77 13.59 -1.31
N LEU A 207 -7.60 12.64 -1.71
CA LEU A 207 -7.53 12.11 -3.07
C LEU A 207 -7.74 13.26 -4.07
N SER A 208 -6.84 13.35 -5.04
CA SER A 208 -6.94 14.29 -6.14
C SER A 208 -7.24 13.52 -7.42
N PHE A 209 -8.41 13.75 -7.98
CA PHE A 209 -8.81 13.13 -9.24
C PHE A 209 -8.38 14.02 -10.40
N VAL A 210 -7.60 13.46 -11.31
CA VAL A 210 -6.96 14.19 -12.42
C VAL A 210 -7.24 13.48 -13.74
N ASN A 211 -6.88 14.11 -14.85
CA ASN A 211 -7.03 13.53 -16.20
C ASN A 211 -8.48 13.13 -16.55
N GLY A 212 -9.46 13.88 -16.05
CA GLY A 212 -10.88 13.61 -16.31
C GLY A 212 -11.46 12.40 -15.59
N VAL A 213 -10.67 11.69 -14.78
CA VAL A 213 -11.18 10.63 -13.89
C VAL A 213 -12.09 11.27 -12.85
N THR A 214 -13.30 10.74 -12.70
CA THR A 214 -14.22 11.14 -11.62
C THR A 214 -14.10 10.18 -10.44
N PRO A 215 -14.51 10.56 -9.22
CA PRO A 215 -14.57 9.63 -8.09
C PRO A 215 -15.37 8.36 -8.43
N ALA A 216 -16.52 8.52 -9.10
CA ALA A 216 -17.35 7.40 -9.52
C ALA A 216 -16.65 6.44 -10.49
N MET A 217 -15.87 6.97 -11.44
CA MET A 217 -15.04 6.14 -12.34
C MET A 217 -13.92 5.38 -11.60
N ALA A 218 -13.44 5.95 -10.49
CA ALA A 218 -12.49 5.31 -9.59
C ALA A 218 -13.18 4.38 -8.56
N GLY A 219 -14.51 4.20 -8.62
CA GLY A 219 -15.24 3.35 -7.68
C GLY A 219 -15.30 3.89 -6.25
N VAL A 220 -15.18 5.21 -6.08
CA VAL A 220 -15.23 5.86 -4.75
C VAL A 220 -16.17 7.07 -4.74
N HIS A 221 -16.65 7.44 -3.57
CA HIS A 221 -17.30 8.73 -3.33
C HIS A 221 -16.26 9.88 -3.33
N ALA A 222 -16.74 11.12 -3.33
CA ALA A 222 -15.89 12.31 -3.34
C ALA A 222 -15.00 12.46 -2.08
N ASP A 223 -15.38 11.83 -0.97
CA ASP A 223 -14.59 11.76 0.26
C ASP A 223 -13.56 10.62 0.25
N GLY A 224 -13.54 9.80 -0.80
CA GLY A 224 -12.64 8.67 -0.97
C GLY A 224 -13.15 7.37 -0.35
N THR A 225 -14.36 7.32 0.19
CA THR A 225 -14.96 6.07 0.65
C THR A 225 -15.37 5.18 -0.53
N PRO A 226 -15.29 3.85 -0.42
CA PRO A 226 -15.61 2.96 -1.52
C PRO A 226 -17.10 2.99 -1.84
N LEU A 227 -17.44 2.98 -3.13
CA LEU A 227 -18.81 2.78 -3.57
C LEU A 227 -19.27 1.36 -3.24
N SER A 228 -20.56 1.18 -2.94
CA SER A 228 -21.16 -0.16 -2.91
C SER A 228 -21.11 -0.82 -4.29
N ALA A 229 -21.35 -2.13 -4.33
CA ALA A 229 -21.42 -2.87 -5.59
C ALA A 229 -22.53 -2.34 -6.53
N GLU A 230 -23.66 -1.92 -5.97
CA GLU A 230 -24.79 -1.35 -6.72
C GLU A 230 -24.44 0.04 -7.29
N GLU A 231 -23.81 0.90 -6.48
CA GLU A 231 -23.36 2.23 -6.91
C GLU A 231 -22.26 2.13 -7.97
N SER A 232 -21.33 1.18 -7.81
CA SER A 232 -20.28 0.91 -8.78
C SER A 232 -20.84 0.46 -10.13
N ALA A 233 -21.85 -0.43 -10.11
CA ALA A 233 -22.53 -0.88 -11.33
C ALA A 233 -23.29 0.26 -12.03
N SER A 234 -23.95 1.13 -11.26
CA SER A 234 -24.63 2.32 -11.79
C SER A 234 -23.63 3.30 -12.42
N ALA A 235 -22.53 3.60 -11.73
CA ALA A 235 -21.48 4.50 -12.22
C ALA A 235 -20.83 3.97 -13.52
N ALA A 236 -20.58 2.67 -13.60
CA ALA A 236 -20.04 2.05 -14.80
C ALA A 236 -20.99 2.17 -16.00
N ALA A 237 -22.30 2.02 -15.78
CA ALA A 237 -23.31 2.21 -16.82
C ALA A 237 -23.37 3.65 -17.33
N GLU A 238 -23.29 4.64 -16.43
CA GLU A 238 -23.28 6.06 -16.79
C GLU A 238 -22.01 6.47 -17.56
N ALA A 239 -20.84 5.99 -17.15
CA ALA A 239 -19.59 6.22 -17.86
C ALA A 239 -19.61 5.65 -19.29
N SER A 240 -20.16 4.44 -19.45
CA SER A 240 -20.32 3.80 -20.76
C SER A 240 -21.31 4.54 -21.68
N ALA A 241 -22.42 5.04 -21.12
CA ALA A 241 -23.38 5.86 -21.85
C ALA A 241 -22.78 7.20 -22.29
N SER A 242 -22.01 7.86 -21.41
CA SER A 242 -21.33 9.12 -21.69
C SER A 242 -20.24 8.98 -22.76
N ALA A 243 -19.42 7.92 -22.68
CA ALA A 243 -18.43 7.60 -23.71
C ALA A 243 -19.09 7.33 -25.08
N SER A 244 -20.20 6.60 -25.08
CA SER A 244 -20.99 6.33 -26.29
C SER A 244 -21.59 7.60 -26.90
N ALA A 245 -22.05 8.54 -26.08
CA ALA A 245 -22.56 9.84 -26.52
C ALA A 245 -21.45 10.72 -27.11
N SER A 246 -20.28 10.77 -26.48
CA SER A 246 -19.10 11.49 -26.99
C SER A 246 -18.59 10.91 -28.32
N ALA A 247 -18.55 9.57 -28.46
CA ALA A 247 -18.18 8.90 -29.71
C ALA A 247 -19.17 9.20 -30.85
N ARG A 248 -20.48 9.27 -30.57
CA ARG A 248 -21.49 9.66 -31.55
C ARG A 248 -21.37 11.13 -31.97
N ALA A 249 -21.10 12.04 -31.03
CA ALA A 249 -20.91 13.46 -31.31
C ALA A 249 -19.70 13.70 -32.23
N SER A 250 -18.57 13.05 -31.92
CA SER A 250 -17.33 13.12 -32.72
C SER A 250 -17.46 12.43 -34.09
N GLY A 251 -18.20 11.33 -34.19
CA GLY A 251 -18.52 10.69 -35.47
C GLY A 251 -19.40 11.54 -36.39
N SER A 252 -20.32 12.35 -35.84
CA SER A 252 -21.17 13.25 -36.63
C SER A 252 -20.43 14.45 -37.21
N ALA A 253 -19.35 14.90 -36.57
CA ALA A 253 -18.54 16.03 -37.02
C ALA A 253 -17.62 15.69 -38.21
N SER A 254 -17.30 14.40 -38.42
CA SER A 254 -16.45 13.95 -39.53
C SER A 254 -17.22 13.76 -40.86
N ALA A 255 -18.56 13.82 -40.83
CA ALA A 255 -19.41 13.56 -42.00
C ALA A 255 -19.84 14.82 -42.78
N SER A 256 -19.41 16.03 -42.40
CA SER A 256 -19.87 17.29 -43.02
C SER A 256 -18.81 18.05 -43.83
N GLY A 257 -17.63 17.48 -44.08
CA GLY A 257 -16.53 18.16 -44.77
C GLY A 257 -16.03 17.45 -46.03
N SER A 258 -16.85 17.31 -47.07
CA SER A 258 -16.41 17.02 -48.45
C SER A 258 -17.52 17.31 -49.45
N ALA A 259 -17.61 18.56 -49.90
CA ALA A 259 -18.34 18.93 -51.11
C ALA A 259 -17.49 19.95 -51.87
N GLU A 260 -16.42 19.46 -52.51
CA GLU A 260 -15.60 20.24 -53.42
C GLU A 260 -16.16 20.13 -54.85
N SER A 261 -16.14 21.27 -55.53
CA SER A 261 -16.85 21.59 -56.76
C SER A 261 -16.49 20.71 -57.97
N SER A 262 -17.49 20.25 -58.72
CA SER A 262 -17.33 19.73 -60.08
C SER A 262 -18.06 20.63 -61.08
N ALA A 263 -17.30 21.43 -61.83
CA ALA A 263 -17.79 22.21 -62.96
C ALA A 263 -17.73 21.37 -64.26
N LYS A 264 -18.93 21.14 -64.82
CA LYS A 264 -19.34 20.82 -66.21
C LYS A 264 -18.30 20.39 -67.27
N PRO A 265 -18.73 19.44 -68.12
CA PRO A 265 -18.61 19.61 -69.57
C PRO A 265 -19.96 19.42 -70.30
N SER A 266 -20.17 20.15 -71.39
CA SER A 266 -21.23 19.86 -72.35
C SER A 266 -20.78 20.15 -73.78
N ALA A 267 -20.55 19.04 -74.49
CA ALA A 267 -21.03 18.71 -75.84
C ALA A 267 -20.78 19.68 -77.02
N THR A 268 -19.95 19.18 -77.97
CA THR A 268 -20.23 18.95 -79.41
C THR A 268 -21.32 19.79 -80.09
N SER A 269 -21.11 20.40 -81.27
CA SER A 269 -21.08 19.68 -82.56
C SER A 269 -20.87 20.62 -83.76
N SER A 270 -20.25 20.07 -84.81
CA SER A 270 -20.43 20.29 -86.27
C SER A 270 -19.98 21.60 -86.95
N GLY A 271 -19.02 21.45 -87.87
CA GLY A 271 -19.34 21.55 -89.31
C GLY A 271 -18.65 22.67 -90.12
N ARG A 272 -17.75 22.22 -91.03
CA ARG A 272 -17.07 22.90 -92.16
C ARG A 272 -15.89 23.82 -91.86
#